data_AF-A0A8T3T2D5-F1
#
_entry.id   AF-A0A8T3T2D5-F1
#
_cell.length_a   1.000
_cell.length_b   1.000
_cell.length_c   1.000
_cell.angle_alpha   90.00
_cell.angle_beta   90.00
_cell.angle_gamma   90.00
#
_symmetry.space_group_name_H-M   'P 1'
#
loop_
_entity.id
_entity.type
_entity.pdbx_description
1 polymer ?
#
loop_
_entity_poly.entity_id
_entity_poly.type
_entity_poly.pdbx_seq_one_letter_code
_entity_poly.pdbx_strand_id
1 'polypeptide(L)'
;MTAEGETGSGELGQRTRVCLLGSTGSIGRQALDVLEGLPEAFELVAMAAGRDADRFAEQIAGHRPRAVSLTDPAAFARLDLPSGTESLGGPDALEALATREDVDLVLVATGGVVSLRPVIAALTAGKVVATANKETLVAGGHLVMPLARERAAAVAADRPQDP
;
A
#
# COMPACT_ATOMS: atom_id res chain seq x y z
N MET A 1 47.13 3.99 -24.41
CA MET A 1 46.51 5.16 -23.73
C MET A 1 45.07 4.79 -23.50
N THR A 2 44.80 4.37 -22.27
CA THR A 2 43.54 3.85 -21.75
C THR A 2 42.52 4.98 -21.63
N ALA A 3 41.30 4.76 -22.12
CA ALA A 3 40.12 5.48 -21.68
C ALA A 3 39.17 4.40 -21.16
N GLU A 4 39.26 4.16 -19.85
CA GLU A 4 38.33 3.32 -19.12
C GLU A 4 36.98 4.05 -19.13
N GLY A 5 35.99 3.41 -19.75
CA GLY A 5 34.61 3.87 -19.72
C GLY A 5 34.12 3.86 -18.28
N GLU A 6 33.75 5.05 -17.81
CA GLU A 6 33.06 5.25 -16.54
C GLU A 6 31.84 4.32 -16.51
N THR A 7 31.92 3.33 -15.64
CA THR A 7 30.80 2.45 -15.33
C THR A 7 29.77 3.32 -14.63
N GLY A 8 28.75 3.74 -15.37
CA GLY A 8 27.57 4.40 -14.83
C GLY A 8 27.01 3.52 -13.72
N SER A 9 27.22 3.97 -12.49
CA SER A 9 26.62 3.38 -11.31
C SER A 9 25.13 3.71 -11.42
N GLY A 10 24.36 2.77 -11.99
CA GLY A 10 22.91 2.88 -12.03
C GLY A 10 22.40 3.12 -10.63
N GLU A 11 21.57 4.16 -10.46
CA GLU A 11 20.86 4.43 -9.22
C GLU A 11 20.29 3.11 -8.70
N LEU A 12 20.73 2.68 -7.52
CA LEU A 12 20.07 1.61 -6.78
C LEU A 12 18.65 2.13 -6.51
N GLY A 13 17.73 1.75 -7.39
CA GLY A 13 16.38 2.30 -7.46
C GLY A 13 15.70 2.25 -6.10
N GLN A 14 15.18 3.38 -5.66
CA GLN A 14 14.47 3.50 -4.39
C GLN A 14 13.38 2.42 -4.31
N ARG A 15 13.37 1.64 -3.22
CA ARG A 15 12.33 0.64 -2.95
C ARG A 15 10.95 1.28 -2.99
N THR A 16 10.01 0.65 -3.68
CA THR A 16 8.62 1.09 -3.71
C THR A 16 7.98 0.82 -2.35
N ARG A 17 7.51 1.87 -1.69
CA ARG A 17 6.92 1.77 -0.34
C ARG A 17 5.43 1.46 -0.46
N VAL A 18 5.03 0.32 0.09
CA VAL A 18 3.70 -0.27 -0.10
C VAL A 18 2.83 -0.09 1.15
N CYS A 19 1.61 0.38 0.92
CA CYS A 19 0.50 0.29 1.85
C CYS A 19 -0.43 -0.86 1.44
N LEU A 20 -0.59 -1.88 2.29
CA LEU A 20 -1.47 -3.03 2.03
C LEU A 20 -2.79 -2.90 2.79
N LEU A 21 -3.89 -2.66 2.07
CA LEU A 21 -5.23 -2.63 2.65
C LEU A 21 -5.86 -4.02 2.55
N GLY A 22 -6.11 -4.68 3.68
CA GLY A 22 -6.73 -6.01 3.73
C GLY A 22 -5.73 -7.17 3.83
N SER A 23 -4.70 -7.05 4.67
CA SER A 23 -3.57 -7.99 4.77
C SER A 23 -3.93 -9.42 5.18
N THR A 24 -5.03 -9.59 5.93
CA THR A 24 -5.43 -10.90 6.47
C THR A 24 -6.29 -11.71 5.49
N GLY A 25 -6.78 -11.09 4.42
CA GLY A 25 -7.52 -11.78 3.36
C GLY A 25 -6.62 -12.65 2.47
N SER A 26 -7.21 -13.47 1.59
CA SER A 26 -6.44 -14.35 0.70
C SER A 26 -5.46 -13.59 -0.18
N ILE A 27 -5.93 -12.51 -0.83
CA ILE A 27 -5.08 -11.65 -1.67
C ILE A 27 -4.02 -10.93 -0.83
N GLY A 28 -4.41 -10.45 0.36
CA GLY A 28 -3.48 -9.78 1.27
C GLY A 28 -2.32 -10.68 1.68
N ARG A 29 -2.59 -11.93 2.05
CA ARG A 29 -1.54 -12.89 2.41
C ARG A 29 -0.63 -13.22 1.23
N GLN A 30 -1.21 -13.48 0.05
CA GLN A 30 -0.43 -13.72 -1.17
C GLN A 30 0.44 -12.51 -1.54
N ALA A 31 -0.06 -11.29 -1.31
CA ALA A 31 0.71 -10.08 -1.51
C ALA A 31 1.89 -9.99 -0.53
N LEU A 32 1.68 -10.33 0.75
CA LEU A 32 2.78 -10.39 1.72
C LEU A 32 3.86 -11.40 1.30
N ASP A 33 3.46 -12.59 0.83
CA ASP A 33 4.41 -13.61 0.33
C ASP A 33 5.27 -13.05 -0.83
N VAL A 34 4.67 -12.28 -1.75
CA VAL A 34 5.38 -11.63 -2.86
C VAL A 34 6.31 -10.51 -2.38
N LEU A 35 5.85 -9.67 -1.45
CA LEU A 35 6.63 -8.57 -0.89
C LEU A 35 7.86 -9.09 -0.12
N GLU A 36 7.71 -10.20 0.61
CA GLU A 36 8.82 -10.88 1.27
C GLU A 36 9.84 -11.46 0.29
N GLY A 37 9.37 -11.93 -0.87
CA GLY A 37 10.22 -12.48 -1.92
C GLY A 37 11.00 -11.45 -2.73
N LEU A 38 10.68 -10.16 -2.61
CA LEU A 38 11.26 -9.06 -3.41
C LEU A 38 11.67 -7.84 -2.55
N PRO A 39 12.48 -8.04 -1.49
CA PRO A 39 12.81 -6.99 -0.52
C PRO A 39 13.70 -5.87 -1.09
N GLU A 40 14.38 -6.11 -2.22
CA GLU A 40 15.15 -5.11 -2.97
C GLU A 40 14.26 -4.19 -3.81
N ALA A 41 13.03 -4.61 -4.13
CA ALA A 41 12.09 -3.83 -4.94
C ALA A 41 11.02 -3.14 -4.09
N PHE A 42 10.59 -3.77 -2.99
CA PHE A 42 9.47 -3.30 -2.18
C PHE A 42 9.79 -3.18 -0.70
N GLU A 43 9.11 -2.25 -0.03
CA GLU A 43 9.12 -2.10 1.43
C GLU A 43 7.66 -2.00 1.93
N LEU A 44 7.22 -2.91 2.80
CA LEU A 44 5.90 -2.79 3.44
C LEU A 44 5.96 -1.75 4.56
N VAL A 45 5.43 -0.56 4.31
CA VAL A 45 5.46 0.54 5.29
C VAL A 45 4.18 0.66 6.09
N ALA A 46 3.05 0.21 5.54
CA ALA A 46 1.75 0.36 6.15
C ALA A 46 0.84 -0.83 5.82
N MET A 47 0.00 -1.25 6.76
CA MET A 47 -0.97 -2.31 6.50
C MET A 47 -2.25 -2.19 7.33
N ALA A 48 -3.35 -2.67 6.78
CA ALA A 48 -4.64 -2.68 7.46
C ALA A 48 -5.32 -4.04 7.39
N ALA A 49 -6.10 -4.35 8.42
CA ALA A 49 -6.92 -5.56 8.49
C ALA A 49 -8.35 -5.26 8.99
N GLY A 50 -9.25 -6.19 8.70
CA GLY A 50 -10.65 -6.13 9.12
C GLY A 50 -10.88 -6.74 10.50
N ARG A 51 -11.01 -8.08 10.54
CA ARG A 51 -11.53 -8.81 11.71
C ARG A 51 -10.54 -9.80 12.35
N ASP A 52 -9.59 -10.33 11.59
CA ASP A 52 -8.65 -11.36 12.06
C ASP A 52 -7.47 -10.72 12.81
N ALA A 53 -7.73 -10.32 14.06
CA ALA A 53 -6.78 -9.58 14.89
C ALA A 53 -5.54 -10.39 15.26
N ASP A 54 -5.69 -11.70 15.51
CA ASP A 54 -4.60 -12.58 15.89
C ASP A 54 -3.60 -12.73 14.74
N ARG A 55 -4.09 -13.04 13.53
CA ARG A 55 -3.24 -13.06 12.33
C ARG A 55 -2.62 -11.70 12.06
N PHE A 56 -3.37 -10.63 12.25
CA PHE A 56 -2.84 -9.29 12.03
C PHE A 56 -1.68 -9.00 12.97
N ALA A 57 -1.76 -9.41 14.23
CA ALA A 57 -0.67 -9.30 15.20
C ALA A 57 0.58 -10.09 14.75
N GLU A 58 0.41 -11.32 14.28
CA GLU A 58 1.49 -12.14 13.72
C GLU A 58 2.18 -11.44 12.53
N GLN A 59 1.39 -10.91 11.59
CA GLN A 59 1.89 -10.17 10.44
C GLN A 59 2.65 -8.91 10.86
N ILE A 60 2.14 -8.16 11.84
CA ILE A 60 2.81 -6.96 12.36
C ILE A 60 4.17 -7.31 12.98
N ALA A 61 4.22 -8.38 13.78
CA ALA A 61 5.47 -8.81 14.41
C ALA A 61 6.54 -9.23 13.38
N GLY A 62 6.11 -9.90 12.30
CA GLY A 62 6.98 -10.37 11.22
C GLY A 62 7.48 -9.26 10.30
N HIS A 63 6.58 -8.40 9.82
CA HIS A 63 6.91 -7.38 8.82
C HIS A 63 7.31 -6.02 9.41
N ARG A 64 6.94 -5.75 10.67
CA ARG A 64 7.23 -4.49 11.39
C ARG A 64 6.91 -3.22 10.57
N PRO A 65 5.66 -3.08 10.09
CA PRO A 65 5.23 -1.88 9.37
C PRO A 65 5.33 -0.65 10.28
N ARG A 66 5.50 0.53 9.66
CA ARG A 66 5.57 1.82 10.35
C ARG A 66 4.21 2.29 10.82
N ALA A 67 3.13 1.87 10.16
CA ALA A 67 1.77 2.21 10.57
C ALA A 67 0.76 1.11 10.27
N VAL A 68 -0.24 0.98 11.15
CA VAL A 68 -1.26 -0.05 11.04
C VAL A 68 -2.65 0.45 11.39
N SER A 69 -3.67 -0.23 10.87
CA SER A 69 -5.08 -0.01 11.23
C SER A 69 -5.81 -1.34 11.31
N LEU A 70 -6.60 -1.54 12.37
CA LEU A 70 -7.55 -2.64 12.47
C LEU A 70 -8.96 -2.07 12.63
N THR A 71 -9.94 -2.63 11.92
CA THR A 71 -11.32 -2.13 11.93
C THR A 71 -11.99 -2.18 13.31
N ASP A 72 -11.74 -3.23 14.10
CA ASP A 72 -12.27 -3.36 15.46
C ASP A 72 -11.40 -2.59 16.47
N PRO A 73 -11.87 -1.46 17.04
CA PRO A 73 -11.07 -0.64 17.96
C PRO A 73 -10.74 -1.36 19.27
N ALA A 74 -11.63 -2.23 19.75
CA ALA A 74 -11.42 -2.95 20.99
C ALA A 74 -10.35 -4.03 20.82
N ALA A 75 -10.40 -4.77 19.70
CA ALA A 75 -9.32 -5.68 19.35
C ALA A 75 -8.01 -4.95 19.09
N PHE A 76 -8.07 -3.79 18.42
CA PHE A 76 -6.88 -3.03 18.06
C PHE A 76 -6.12 -2.52 19.29
N ALA A 77 -6.85 -2.01 20.29
CA ALA A 77 -6.28 -1.53 21.54
C ALA A 77 -5.58 -2.63 22.38
N ARG A 78 -5.81 -3.91 22.06
CA ARG A 78 -5.17 -5.05 22.74
C ARG A 78 -3.95 -5.59 22.00
N LEU A 79 -3.66 -5.10 20.79
CA LEU A 79 -2.49 -5.56 20.04
C LEU A 79 -1.21 -5.02 20.67
N ASP A 80 -0.23 -5.91 20.83
CA ASP A 80 1.14 -5.52 21.15
C ASP A 80 1.85 -5.09 19.86
N LEU A 81 2.20 -3.82 19.77
CA LEU A 81 2.79 -3.24 18.57
C LEU A 81 4.31 -3.08 18.75
N PRO A 82 5.12 -3.44 17.73
CA PRO A 82 6.54 -3.14 17.74
C PRO A 82 6.80 -1.66 17.98
N SER A 83 7.90 -1.36 18.69
CA SER A 83 8.30 0.03 18.92
C SER A 83 8.46 0.78 17.60
N GLY A 84 7.83 1.96 17.51
CA GLY A 84 7.82 2.79 16.30
C GLY A 84 6.69 2.49 15.31
N THR A 85 5.89 1.44 15.53
CA THR A 85 4.67 1.21 14.75
C THR A 85 3.53 2.12 15.25
N GLU A 86 3.07 3.02 14.38
CA GLU A 86 1.94 3.91 14.63
C GLU A 86 0.60 3.17 14.51
N SER A 87 -0.31 3.41 15.46
CA SER A 87 -1.67 2.88 15.46
C SER A 87 -2.66 3.94 14.96
N LEU A 88 -3.29 3.69 13.82
CA LEU A 88 -4.29 4.58 13.22
C LEU A 88 -5.68 3.97 13.33
N GLY A 89 -6.53 4.56 14.17
CA GLY A 89 -7.91 4.16 14.37
C GLY A 89 -8.90 5.22 13.91
N GLY A 90 -10.18 4.83 13.85
CA GLY A 90 -11.27 5.74 13.51
C GLY A 90 -11.77 5.62 12.06
N PRO A 91 -12.77 6.43 11.69
CA PRO A 91 -13.50 6.27 10.44
C PRO A 91 -12.67 6.58 9.18
N ASP A 92 -11.56 7.31 9.31
CA ASP A 92 -10.71 7.76 8.21
C ASP A 92 -9.32 7.08 8.22
N ALA A 93 -9.16 6.02 9.01
CA ALA A 93 -7.86 5.37 9.21
C ALA A 93 -7.29 4.76 7.92
N LEU A 94 -8.14 4.22 7.04
CA LEU A 94 -7.68 3.65 5.77
C LEU A 94 -7.19 4.73 4.82
N GLU A 95 -7.89 5.87 4.77
CA GLU A 95 -7.50 7.05 4.01
C GLU A 95 -6.16 7.58 4.53
N ALA A 96 -6.04 7.75 5.85
CA ALA A 96 -4.83 8.21 6.49
C ALA A 96 -3.62 7.31 6.17
N LEU A 97 -3.79 5.97 6.24
CA LEU A 97 -2.76 5.02 5.82
C LEU A 97 -2.40 5.15 4.34
N ALA A 98 -3.43 5.23 3.47
CA ALA A 98 -3.26 5.25 2.03
C ALA A 98 -2.60 6.55 1.52
N THR A 99 -2.73 7.65 2.25
CA THR A 99 -2.17 8.96 1.89
C THR A 99 -0.87 9.31 2.60
N ARG A 100 -0.29 8.42 3.40
CA ARG A 100 0.98 8.70 4.10
C ARG A 100 2.07 9.17 3.13
N GLU A 101 2.91 10.08 3.60
CA GLU A 101 4.04 10.59 2.81
C GLU A 101 5.04 9.50 2.44
N ASP A 102 5.17 8.49 3.30
CA ASP A 102 6.04 7.34 3.10
C ASP A 102 5.43 6.20 2.28
N VAL A 103 4.29 6.41 1.63
CA VAL A 103 3.65 5.44 0.73
C VAL A 103 3.78 5.88 -0.73
N ASP A 104 4.15 4.97 -1.61
CA ASP A 104 4.20 5.18 -3.07
C ASP A 104 3.06 4.42 -3.77
N LEU A 105 2.79 3.20 -3.29
CA LEU A 105 1.84 2.26 -3.85
C LEU A 105 0.84 1.82 -2.79
N VAL A 106 -0.46 1.92 -3.09
CA VAL A 106 -1.54 1.34 -2.29
C VAL A 106 -2.03 0.08 -2.98
N LEU A 107 -1.86 -1.06 -2.31
CA LEU A 107 -2.37 -2.35 -2.74
C LEU A 107 -3.70 -2.65 -2.03
N VAL A 108 -4.78 -2.70 -2.80
CA VAL A 108 -6.14 -2.89 -2.30
C VAL A 108 -6.52 -4.36 -2.41
N ALA A 109 -6.49 -5.04 -1.27
CA ALA A 109 -6.87 -6.43 -1.07
C ALA A 109 -8.12 -6.60 -0.18
N THR A 110 -8.81 -5.50 0.14
CA THR A 110 -10.10 -5.52 0.83
C THR A 110 -11.22 -6.00 -0.10
N GLY A 111 -12.29 -6.57 0.47
CA GLY A 111 -13.54 -6.83 -0.25
C GLY A 111 -14.56 -5.71 -0.09
N GLY A 112 -15.58 -5.70 -0.96
CA GLY A 112 -16.71 -4.77 -0.90
C GLY A 112 -16.34 -3.34 -1.29
N VAL A 113 -17.11 -2.36 -0.81
CA VAL A 113 -16.94 -0.94 -1.17
C VAL A 113 -16.13 -0.12 -0.15
N VAL A 114 -15.61 -0.78 0.89
CA VAL A 114 -14.86 -0.12 1.98
C VAL A 114 -13.62 0.63 1.49
N SER A 115 -13.01 0.16 0.39
CA SER A 115 -11.83 0.78 -0.20
C SER A 115 -12.12 1.99 -1.08
N LEU A 116 -13.39 2.35 -1.35
CA LEU A 116 -13.67 3.44 -2.27
C LEU A 116 -13.07 4.78 -1.83
N ARG A 117 -13.27 5.15 -0.56
CA ARG A 117 -12.72 6.39 0.00
C ARG A 117 -11.18 6.40 0.01
N PRO A 118 -10.47 5.37 0.52
CA PRO A 118 -9.01 5.37 0.49
C PRO A 118 -8.44 5.28 -0.92
N VAL A 119 -9.10 4.64 -1.88
CA VAL A 119 -8.68 4.64 -3.30
C VAL A 119 -8.75 6.05 -3.88
N ILE A 120 -9.87 6.75 -3.67
CA ILE A 120 -10.01 8.14 -4.13
C ILE A 120 -8.93 9.01 -3.47
N ALA A 121 -8.78 8.92 -2.15
CA ALA A 121 -7.80 9.69 -1.40
C ALA A 121 -6.36 9.44 -1.88
N ALA A 122 -5.98 8.18 -2.10
CA ALA A 122 -4.66 7.80 -2.61
C ALA A 122 -4.39 8.37 -4.00
N LEU A 123 -5.34 8.23 -4.93
CA LEU A 123 -5.20 8.76 -6.30
C LEU A 123 -5.10 10.29 -6.29
N THR A 124 -5.95 10.97 -5.50
CA THR A 124 -5.89 12.43 -5.32
C THR A 124 -4.56 12.89 -4.71
N ALA A 125 -3.98 12.09 -3.81
CA ALA A 125 -2.65 12.34 -3.25
C ALA A 125 -1.49 11.96 -4.18
N GLY A 126 -1.78 11.60 -5.44
CA GLY A 126 -0.76 11.25 -6.44
C GLY A 126 -0.10 9.89 -6.19
N LYS A 127 -0.73 8.98 -5.45
CA LYS A 127 -0.21 7.63 -5.21
C LYS A 127 -0.61 6.69 -6.35
N VAL A 128 0.17 5.63 -6.55
CA VAL A 128 -0.25 4.53 -7.42
C VAL A 128 -1.22 3.64 -6.65
N VAL A 129 -2.28 3.16 -7.31
CA VAL A 129 -3.23 2.22 -6.72
C VAL A 129 -3.27 0.95 -7.55
N ALA A 130 -2.88 -0.17 -6.93
CA ALA A 130 -3.10 -1.51 -7.46
C ALA A 130 -4.30 -2.12 -6.75
N THR A 131 -5.33 -2.53 -7.48
CA THR A 131 -6.56 -3.05 -6.88
C THR A 131 -6.92 -4.44 -7.38
N ALA A 132 -7.13 -5.36 -6.44
CA ALA A 132 -7.77 -6.66 -6.70
C ALA A 132 -9.29 -6.60 -6.48
N ASN A 133 -9.80 -5.47 -5.99
CA ASN A 133 -11.20 -5.28 -5.64
C ASN A 133 -11.98 -4.65 -6.79
N LYS A 134 -12.68 -5.51 -7.55
CA LYS A 134 -13.56 -5.06 -8.64
C LYS A 134 -14.81 -4.32 -8.15
N GLU A 135 -15.30 -4.58 -6.94
CA GLU A 135 -16.56 -4.02 -6.43
C GLU A 135 -16.44 -2.50 -6.25
N THR A 136 -15.25 -2.01 -5.87
CA THR A 136 -14.96 -0.57 -5.81
C THR A 136 -15.14 0.10 -7.17
N LEU A 137 -14.69 -0.54 -8.25
CA LEU A 137 -14.84 -0.01 -9.61
C LEU A 137 -16.27 -0.15 -10.14
N VAL A 138 -16.97 -1.23 -9.78
CA VAL A 138 -18.38 -1.41 -10.17
C VAL A 138 -19.27 -0.36 -9.51
N ALA A 139 -19.09 -0.11 -8.21
CA ALA A 139 -19.93 0.83 -7.46
C ALA A 139 -19.52 2.30 -7.67
N GLY A 140 -18.21 2.57 -7.72
CA GLY A 140 -17.66 3.93 -7.71
C GLY A 140 -16.76 4.25 -8.90
N GLY A 141 -16.80 3.47 -9.98
CA GLY A 141 -15.88 3.63 -11.11
C GLY A 141 -15.93 5.01 -11.76
N HIS A 142 -17.10 5.66 -11.80
CA HIS A 142 -17.24 7.03 -12.31
C HIS A 142 -16.47 8.08 -11.49
N LEU A 143 -16.15 7.78 -10.22
CA LEU A 143 -15.32 8.62 -9.36
C LEU A 143 -13.84 8.24 -9.48
N VAL A 144 -13.54 6.94 -9.56
CA VAL A 144 -12.16 6.42 -9.53
C VAL A 144 -11.46 6.53 -10.88
N MET A 145 -12.14 6.20 -11.98
CA MET A 145 -11.51 6.08 -13.31
C MET A 145 -10.92 7.40 -13.84
N PRO A 146 -11.55 8.58 -13.65
CA PRO A 146 -10.93 9.85 -14.05
C PRO A 146 -9.60 10.09 -13.33
N LEU A 147 -9.57 9.90 -12.01
CA LEU A 147 -8.38 10.08 -11.18
C LEU A 147 -7.27 9.09 -11.55
N ALA A 148 -7.63 7.83 -11.80
CA ALA A 148 -6.67 6.81 -12.21
C ALA A 148 -6.03 7.14 -13.56
N ARG A 149 -6.81 7.65 -14.52
CA ARG A 149 -6.29 8.08 -15.84
C ARG A 149 -5.37 9.27 -15.73
N GLU A 150 -5.72 10.27 -14.92
CA GLU A 150 -4.86 11.42 -14.65
C GLU A 150 -3.53 10.97 -14.04
N ARG A 151 -3.59 10.08 -13.05
CA ARG A 151 -2.38 9.54 -12.43
C ARG A 151 -1.52 8.75 -13.42
N ALA A 152 -2.13 7.89 -14.24
CA ALA A 152 -1.41 7.13 -15.26
C ALA A 152 -0.73 8.06 -16.29
N ALA A 153 -1.40 9.13 -16.72
CA ALA A 153 -0.81 10.12 -17.62
C ALA A 153 0.39 10.83 -16.98
N ALA A 154 0.31 11.18 -15.70
CA ALA A 154 1.43 11.78 -14.97
C ALA A 154 2.62 10.82 -14.83
N VAL A 155 2.38 9.54 -14.53
CA VAL A 155 3.43 8.52 -14.45
C VAL A 155 4.08 8.30 -15.83
N ALA A 156 3.29 8.18 -16.90
CA ALA A 156 3.82 8.01 -18.25
C ALA A 156 4.65 9.21 -18.72
N ALA A 157 4.33 10.42 -18.26
CA ALA A 157 5.11 11.61 -18.56
C ALA A 157 6.48 11.62 -17.84
N ASP A 158 6.54 11.13 -16.60
CA ASP A 158 7.78 11.03 -15.81
C ASP A 158 8.64 9.82 -16.24
N ARG A 159 7.98 8.71 -16.59
CA ARG A 159 8.60 7.43 -16.93
C ARG A 159 8.02 6.88 -18.23
N PRO A 160 8.37 7.46 -19.39
CA PRO A 160 7.78 7.10 -20.68
C PRO A 160 8.08 5.67 -21.17
N GLN A 161 8.94 4.93 -20.46
CA GLN A 161 9.30 3.54 -20.74
C GLN A 161 8.63 2.55 -19.78
N ASP A 162 7.89 3.04 -18.78
CA ASP A 162 7.09 2.21 -17.85
C ASP A 162 5.76 1.86 -18.56
N PRO A 163 5.48 0.57 -18.81
CA PRO A 163 4.37 0.12 -19.66
C PRO A 163 2.96 0.46 -19.16
#